data_AF-A0A1V0UY66-F1
#
_entry.id   AF-A0A1V0UY66-F1
#
_cell.length_a   1.000
_cell.length_b   1.000
_cell.length_c   1.000
_cell.angle_alpha   90.00
_cell.angle_beta   90.00
_cell.angle_gamma   90.00
#
_symmetry.space_group_name_H-M   'P 1'
#
loop_
_entity.id
_entity.type
_entity.pdbx_description
1 polymer ?
#
loop_
_entity_poly.entity_id
_entity_poly.type
_entity_poly.pdbx_seq_one_letter_code
_entity_poly.pdbx_strand_id
1 'polypeptide(L)'
;MIESSSESKTGRNLRRCKMLRLEDFIKDREKAKNWAKEKSEKWKKSLGLEEKRLLEDSVSFQRVNDTLEKNRGRSIKISSVRKNVDRLDKSLEVREAKLDDSIYVYRNLVSKELGTYQIHSMRKGKIR
;
A
#
# COMPACT_ATOMS: atom_id res chain seq x y z
N MET A 1 63.60 12.15 12.47
CA MET A 1 62.99 11.06 13.28
C MET A 1 61.70 11.63 13.83
N ILE A 2 60.57 11.59 13.12
CA ILE A 2 59.67 10.45 12.91
C ILE A 2 59.49 9.66 14.21
N GLU A 3 58.39 9.91 14.91
CA GLU A 3 57.40 8.87 15.19
C GLU A 3 56.01 9.49 15.29
N SER A 4 55.20 9.19 14.28
CA SER A 4 53.81 9.56 14.14
C SER A 4 52.96 8.64 15.00
N SER A 5 52.28 9.16 16.03
CA SER A 5 51.15 8.45 16.63
C SER A 5 49.86 9.00 16.02
N SER A 6 49.42 8.34 14.96
CA SER A 6 48.16 8.61 14.28
C SER A 6 47.01 8.00 15.08
N GLU A 7 46.41 8.76 15.99
CA GLU A 7 45.09 8.42 16.53
C GLU A 7 44.04 8.64 15.44
N SER A 8 43.70 7.54 14.77
CA SER A 8 42.60 7.46 13.81
C SER A 8 41.28 7.81 14.48
N LYS A 9 40.76 9.02 14.24
CA LYS A 9 39.36 9.40 14.48
C LYS A 9 38.43 8.62 13.55
N THR A 10 38.23 7.34 13.82
CA THR A 10 37.11 6.58 13.25
C THR A 10 35.87 6.90 14.08
N GLY A 11 35.32 8.09 13.85
CA GLY A 11 33.96 8.39 14.25
C GLY A 11 33.03 7.43 13.53
N ARG A 12 32.69 6.31 14.19
CA ARG A 12 31.63 5.42 13.71
C ARG A 12 30.38 6.27 13.61
N ASN A 13 30.02 6.64 12.40
CA ASN A 13 28.77 7.27 12.07
C ASN A 13 27.69 6.19 12.24
N LEU A 14 27.36 5.89 13.50
CA LEU A 14 26.22 5.07 13.89
C LEU A 14 25.01 5.82 13.37
N ARG A 15 24.61 5.52 12.13
CA ARG A 15 23.30 5.87 11.60
C ARG A 15 22.31 5.35 12.62
N ARG A 16 21.78 6.26 13.43
CA ARG A 16 20.76 5.98 14.44
C ARG A 16 19.62 5.32 13.68
N CYS A 17 19.50 3.99 13.74
CA CYS A 17 18.37 3.28 13.15
C CYS A 17 17.13 3.90 13.78
N LYS A 18 16.39 4.69 13.00
CA LYS A 18 15.15 5.32 13.44
C LYS A 18 14.22 4.16 13.77
N MET A 19 14.02 3.91 15.06
CA MET A 19 13.09 2.88 15.52
C MET A 19 11.71 3.29 15.00
N LEU A 20 11.20 2.56 14.01
CA LEU A 20 9.91 2.85 13.41
C LEU A 20 8.85 2.64 14.49
N ARG A 21 8.00 3.65 14.68
CA ARG A 21 6.84 3.48 15.55
C ARG A 21 5.89 2.50 14.86
N LEU A 22 5.32 1.61 15.66
CA LEU A 22 4.28 0.70 15.20
C LEU A 22 2.93 1.27 15.63
N GLU A 23 2.14 1.72 14.67
CA GLU A 23 0.78 2.19 14.90
C GLU A 23 -0.20 1.03 14.70
N ASP A 24 -1.00 0.76 15.73
CA ASP A 24 -2.14 -0.15 15.66
C ASP A 24 -3.33 0.52 16.33
N PHE A 25 -4.39 0.73 15.56
CA PHE A 25 -5.62 1.34 16.05
C PHE A 25 -6.64 0.30 16.51
N ILE A 26 -6.50 -0.97 16.12
CA ILE A 26 -7.41 -2.08 16.44
C ILE A 26 -8.90 -1.70 16.20
N LYS A 27 -9.59 -1.18 17.22
CA LYS A 27 -11.00 -0.75 17.18
C LYS A 27 -11.19 0.77 17.37
N ASP A 28 -10.15 1.53 17.69
CA ASP A 28 -10.22 2.98 17.90
C ASP A 28 -10.29 3.73 16.57
N ARG A 29 -11.53 3.91 16.10
CA ARG A 29 -11.82 4.56 14.82
C ARG A 29 -11.52 6.05 14.83
N GLU A 30 -11.68 6.74 15.97
CA GLU A 30 -11.50 8.19 16.01
C GLU A 30 -10.02 8.56 15.98
N LYS A 31 -9.19 7.82 16.71
CA LYS A 31 -7.73 7.98 16.61
C LYS A 31 -7.22 7.67 15.21
N ALA A 32 -7.73 6.61 14.58
CA ALA A 32 -7.39 6.25 13.20
C ALA A 32 -7.77 7.36 12.19
N LYS A 33 -8.97 7.95 12.33
CA LYS A 33 -9.43 9.05 11.47
C LYS A 33 -8.55 10.29 11.61
N ASN A 34 -8.23 10.69 12.84
CA ASN A 34 -7.40 11.86 13.10
C ASN A 34 -5.99 11.66 12.53
N TRP A 35 -5.39 10.49 12.79
CA TRP A 35 -4.09 10.13 12.21
C TRP A 35 -4.12 10.14 10.68
N ALA A 36 -5.16 9.55 10.06
CA ALA A 36 -5.29 9.53 8.61
C ALA A 36 -5.44 10.94 8.03
N LYS A 37 -6.20 11.82 8.68
CA LYS A 37 -6.37 13.22 8.25
C LYS A 37 -5.03 13.95 8.28
N GLU A 38 -4.28 13.84 9.38
CA GLU A 38 -2.98 14.48 9.54
C GLU A 38 -1.94 13.99 8.51
N LYS A 39 -1.83 12.67 8.32
CA LYS A 39 -0.86 12.09 7.39
C LYS A 39 -1.23 12.33 5.93
N SER A 40 -2.52 12.23 5.59
CA SER A 40 -2.98 12.38 4.20
C SER A 40 -3.06 13.83 3.72
N GLU A 41 -3.01 14.83 4.60
CA GLU A 41 -3.21 16.22 4.20
C GLU A 41 -2.15 16.70 3.19
N LYS A 42 -0.87 16.45 3.49
CA LYS A 42 0.23 16.82 2.59
C LYS A 42 0.18 16.05 1.28
N TRP A 43 -0.10 14.74 1.36
CA TRP A 43 -0.27 13.89 0.20
C TRP A 43 -1.41 14.40 -0.71
N LYS A 44 -2.59 14.67 -0.16
CA LYS A 44 -3.73 15.21 -0.94
C LYS A 44 -3.40 16.55 -1.59
N LYS A 45 -2.61 17.39 -0.93
CA LYS A 45 -2.16 18.67 -1.49
C LYS A 45 -1.18 18.49 -2.65
N SER A 46 -0.32 17.47 -2.62
CA SER A 46 0.63 17.19 -3.70
C SER A 46 0.00 16.59 -4.96
N LEU A 47 -1.23 16.06 -4.88
CA LEU A 47 -1.91 15.47 -6.03
C LEU A 47 -2.34 16.51 -7.07
N GLY A 48 -2.11 16.16 -8.33
CA GLY A 48 -2.65 16.86 -9.49
C GLY A 48 -4.16 16.71 -9.61
N LEU A 49 -4.76 17.58 -10.42
CA LEU A 49 -6.21 17.63 -10.60
C LEU A 49 -6.81 16.32 -11.14
N GLU A 50 -6.12 15.65 -12.06
CA GLU A 50 -6.56 14.38 -12.64
C GLU A 50 -6.43 13.19 -11.68
N GLU A 51 -5.45 13.23 -10.78
CA GLU A 51 -5.26 12.21 -9.73
C GLU A 51 -6.36 12.34 -8.68
N LYS A 52 -6.66 13.58 -8.25
CA LYS A 52 -7.77 13.87 -7.32
C LYS A 52 -9.10 13.39 -7.88
N ARG A 53 -9.40 13.73 -9.13
CA ARG A 53 -10.62 13.29 -9.82
C ARG A 53 -10.75 11.77 -9.84
N LEU A 54 -9.66 11.05 -10.10
CA LEU A 54 -9.69 9.59 -10.10
C LEU A 54 -9.95 9.00 -8.70
N LEU A 55 -9.40 9.60 -7.64
CA LEU A 55 -9.62 9.14 -6.27
C LEU A 55 -11.05 9.45 -5.76
N GLU A 56 -11.69 10.49 -6.30
CA GLU A 56 -13.06 10.86 -5.99
C GLU A 56 -14.10 10.09 -6.83
N ASP A 57 -13.72 9.59 -8.02
CA ASP A 57 -14.56 8.77 -8.88
C ASP A 57 -14.51 7.29 -8.48
N SER A 58 -15.43 6.89 -7.59
CA SER A 58 -15.55 5.53 -7.08
C SER A 58 -15.78 4.47 -8.17
N VAL A 59 -16.46 4.82 -9.27
CA VAL A 59 -16.79 3.90 -10.36
C VAL A 59 -15.53 3.63 -11.19
N SER A 60 -14.81 4.68 -11.58
CA SER A 60 -13.55 4.52 -12.31
C SER A 60 -12.50 3.82 -11.46
N PHE A 61 -12.42 4.13 -10.16
CA PHE A 61 -11.50 3.48 -9.24
C PHE A 61 -11.80 1.98 -9.10
N GLN A 62 -13.06 1.60 -8.92
CA GLN A 62 -13.45 0.20 -8.86
C GLN A 62 -13.14 -0.54 -10.17
N ARG A 63 -13.39 0.10 -11.32
CA ARG A 63 -13.07 -0.48 -12.64
C ARG A 63 -11.57 -0.76 -12.80
N VAL A 64 -10.71 0.11 -12.26
CA VAL A 64 -9.27 -0.12 -12.23
C VAL A 64 -8.94 -1.36 -11.39
N ASN A 65 -9.47 -1.46 -10.17
CA ASN A 65 -9.26 -2.61 -9.28
C ASN A 65 -9.70 -3.92 -9.93
N ASP A 66 -10.90 -3.96 -10.52
CA ASP A 66 -11.43 -5.16 -11.17
C ASP A 66 -10.57 -5.57 -12.38
N THR A 67 -10.05 -4.60 -13.13
CA THR A 67 -9.21 -4.88 -14.28
C THR A 67 -7.83 -5.38 -13.87
N LEU A 68 -7.22 -4.79 -12.84
CA LEU A 68 -5.96 -5.26 -12.26
C LEU A 68 -6.11 -6.69 -11.75
N GLU A 69 -7.21 -6.99 -11.05
CA GLU A 69 -7.47 -8.33 -10.52
C GLU A 69 -7.60 -9.37 -11.64
N LYS A 70 -8.39 -9.06 -12.69
CA LYS A 70 -8.57 -9.95 -13.85
C LYS A 70 -7.31 -10.17 -14.66
N ASN A 71 -6.38 -9.22 -14.63
CA ASN A 71 -5.13 -9.25 -15.41
C ASN A 71 -3.90 -9.40 -14.51
N ARG A 72 -4.02 -9.98 -13.30
CA ARG A 72 -2.86 -10.24 -12.44
C ARG A 72 -1.75 -10.98 -13.21
N GLY A 73 -0.56 -10.40 -13.22
CA GLY A 73 0.61 -10.93 -13.93
C GLY A 73 0.54 -10.83 -15.46
N ARG A 74 -0.41 -10.08 -16.03
CA ARG A 74 -0.59 -9.89 -17.47
C ARG A 74 -0.70 -8.41 -17.84
N SER A 75 -0.43 -8.09 -19.10
CA SER A 75 -0.55 -6.72 -19.62
C SER A 75 -2.02 -6.28 -19.76
N ILE A 76 -2.36 -5.08 -19.28
CA ILE A 76 -3.67 -4.45 -19.50
C ILE A 76 -3.70 -3.81 -20.89
N LYS A 77 -4.62 -4.26 -21.75
CA LYS A 77 -4.80 -3.74 -23.13
C LYS A 77 -5.71 -2.50 -23.21
N ILE A 78 -6.53 -2.25 -22.19
CA ILE A 78 -7.49 -1.16 -22.17
C ILE A 78 -6.75 0.15 -21.85
N SER A 79 -6.62 1.01 -22.85
CA SER A 79 -5.83 2.25 -22.75
C SER A 79 -6.32 3.21 -21.66
N SER A 80 -7.63 3.34 -21.48
CA SER A 80 -8.22 4.20 -20.45
C SER A 80 -7.92 3.70 -19.03
N VAL A 81 -8.00 2.38 -18.80
CA VAL A 81 -7.65 1.78 -17.51
C VAL A 81 -6.15 1.94 -17.26
N ARG A 82 -5.31 1.71 -18.28
CA ARG A 82 -3.86 1.88 -18.15
C ARG A 82 -3.49 3.30 -17.74
N LYS A 83 -4.08 4.32 -18.38
CA LYS A 83 -3.88 5.72 -17.97
C LYS A 83 -4.28 5.99 -16.52
N ASN A 84 -5.36 5.36 -16.05
CA ASN A 84 -5.78 5.49 -14.66
C ASN A 84 -4.84 4.75 -13.69
N VAL A 85 -4.30 3.59 -14.08
CA VAL A 85 -3.25 2.91 -13.31
C VAL A 85 -2.01 3.79 -13.22
N ASP A 86 -1.54 4.36 -14.33
CA ASP A 86 -0.37 5.25 -14.35
C ASP A 86 -0.58 6.48 -13.42
N ARG A 87 -1.80 7.01 -13.36
CA ARG A 87 -2.18 8.11 -12.43
C ARG A 87 -2.16 7.66 -10.97
N LEU A 88 -2.65 6.46 -10.66
CA LEU A 88 -2.61 5.91 -9.30
C LEU A 88 -1.17 5.67 -8.86
N ASP A 89 -0.35 5.04 -9.70
CA ASP A 89 1.05 4.77 -9.41
C ASP A 89 1.77 6.09 -9.12
N LYS A 90 1.61 7.09 -9.99
CA LYS A 90 2.16 8.44 -9.78
C LYS A 90 1.69 9.07 -8.47
N SER A 91 0.42 8.90 -8.11
CA SER A 91 -0.13 9.43 -6.86
C SER A 91 0.46 8.76 -5.61
N LEU A 92 0.92 7.51 -5.71
CA LEU A 92 1.46 6.73 -4.61
C LEU A 92 2.99 6.79 -4.53
N GLU A 93 3.67 7.16 -5.62
CA GLU A 93 5.12 7.31 -5.67
C GLU A 93 5.65 8.55 -4.93
N VAL A 94 4.80 9.57 -4.75
CA VAL A 94 5.17 10.82 -4.05
C VAL A 94 5.61 10.53 -2.61
N ARG A 95 6.58 11.30 -2.13
CA ARG A 95 7.21 11.06 -0.82
C ARG A 95 6.19 11.15 0.32
N GLU A 96 5.23 12.05 0.19
CA GLU A 96 4.17 12.32 1.16
C GLU A 96 3.17 11.16 1.30
N ALA A 97 3.11 10.25 0.30
CA ALA A 97 2.30 9.03 0.38
C ALA A 97 2.99 7.91 1.17
N LYS A 98 4.31 8.02 1.39
CA LYS A 98 5.09 6.98 2.05
C LYS A 98 4.82 6.99 3.56
N LEU A 99 4.71 5.80 4.11
CA LEU A 99 4.56 5.61 5.55
C LEU A 99 5.93 5.73 6.22
N ASP A 100 6.08 6.73 7.08
CA ASP A 100 7.27 6.91 7.93
C ASP A 100 7.27 5.98 9.15
N ASP A 101 6.13 5.35 9.44
CA ASP A 101 5.84 4.51 10.61
C ASP A 101 5.25 3.18 10.12
N SER A 102 5.54 2.08 10.82
CA SER A 102 4.90 0.79 10.56
C SER A 102 3.45 0.85 11.02
N ILE A 103 2.50 0.28 10.26
CA ILE A 103 1.08 0.31 10.62
C ILE A 103 0.41 -1.05 10.36
N TYR A 104 -0.47 -1.47 11.25
CA TYR A 104 -1.39 -2.59 10.98
C TYR A 104 -2.66 -2.10 10.27
N VAL A 105 -3.01 -2.80 9.19
CA VAL A 105 -4.23 -2.56 8.42
C VAL A 105 -5.02 -3.86 8.34
N TYR A 106 -6.30 -3.78 8.67
CA TYR A 106 -7.20 -4.94 8.63
C TYR A 106 -8.06 -4.88 7.38
N ARG A 107 -8.09 -5.98 6.63
CA ARG A 107 -8.96 -6.16 5.48
C ARG A 107 -9.78 -7.43 5.67
N ASN A 108 -11.09 -7.31 5.50
CA ASN A 108 -11.98 -8.47 5.44
C ASN A 108 -11.75 -9.18 4.10
N LEU A 109 -11.03 -10.29 4.14
CA LEU A 109 -10.82 -11.14 2.97
C LEU A 109 -12.02 -12.06 2.75
N VAL A 110 -12.39 -12.30 1.50
CA VAL A 110 -13.40 -13.28 1.13
C VAL A 110 -12.76 -14.64 0.81
N SER A 111 -13.52 -15.74 0.93
CA SER A 111 -13.01 -17.12 0.76
C SER A 111 -12.21 -17.33 -0.53
N LYS A 112 -12.65 -16.73 -1.65
CA LYS A 112 -11.93 -16.79 -2.93
C LYS A 112 -10.50 -16.23 -2.86
N GLU A 113 -10.25 -15.22 -2.02
CA GLU A 113 -8.94 -14.59 -1.85
C GLU A 113 -8.02 -15.42 -0.95
N LEU A 114 -8.59 -16.27 -0.10
CA LEU A 114 -7.87 -17.22 0.76
C LEU A 114 -7.60 -18.56 0.06
N GLY A 115 -7.98 -18.71 -1.21
CA GLY A 115 -7.84 -19.96 -1.96
C GLY A 115 -8.77 -21.08 -1.50
N THR A 116 -9.75 -20.79 -0.64
CA THR A 116 -10.76 -21.78 -0.21
C THR A 116 -11.86 -21.88 -1.27
N TYR A 117 -11.53 -22.56 -2.37
CA TYR A 117 -12.56 -23.17 -3.20
C TYR A 117 -13.22 -24.25 -2.35
N GLN A 118 -14.47 -24.04 -1.94
CA GLN A 118 -15.28 -25.13 -1.41
C GLN A 118 -15.30 -26.25 -2.46
N ILE A 119 -14.59 -27.34 -2.15
CA ILE A 119 -14.74 -28.63 -2.81
C ILE A 119 -16.16 -29.11 -2.46
N HIS A 120 -17.17 -28.59 -3.15
CA HIS A 120 -18.54 -29.11 -3.11
C HIS A 120 -18.80 -30.08 -4.27
N SER A 121 -17.75 -30.72 -4.77
CA SER A 121 -17.84 -31.76 -5.79
C SER A 121 -17.35 -33.12 -5.29
N MET A 122 -17.71 -33.56 -4.08
CA MET A 122 -17.64 -34.99 -3.75
C MET A 122 -18.65 -35.38 -2.67
N ARG A 123 -19.86 -35.75 -3.14
CA ARG A 123 -20.63 -36.95 -2.74
C ARG A 123 -22.04 -36.87 -3.32
N LYS A 124 -22.16 -37.07 -4.64
CA LYS A 124 -23.32 -37.81 -5.16
C LYS A 124 -22.97 -39.29 -5.11
N GLY A 125 -22.94 -39.85 -3.90
CA GLY A 125 -22.98 -41.29 -3.73
C GLY A 125 -24.38 -41.74 -4.13
N LYS A 126 -24.49 -42.48 -5.24
CA LYS A 126 -25.68 -43.26 -5.56
C LYS A 126 -25.98 -44.15 -4.36
N ILE A 127 -27.08 -43.89 -3.66
CA ILE A 127 -27.72 -44.92 -2.85
C ILE A 127 -28.45 -45.79 -3.88
N ARG A 128 -27.98 -47.04 -3.98
CA ARG A 128 -28.58 -48.08 -4.81
C ARG A 128 -29.60 -48.83 -3.97
#